data_AF-A0A0P8B5V4-F1
#
_entry.id   AF-A0A0P8B5V4-F1
#
_cell.length_a   1.000
_cell.length_b   1.000
_cell.length_c   1.000
_cell.angle_alpha   90.00
_cell.angle_beta   90.00
_cell.angle_gamma   90.00
#
_symmetry.space_group_name_H-M   'P 1'
#
loop_
_entity.id
_entity.type
_entity.pdbx_description
1 polymer ?
#
loop_
_entity_poly.entity_id
_entity_poly.type
_entity_poly.pdbx_seq_one_letter_code
_entity_poly.pdbx_strand_id
1 'polypeptide(L)'
;MALCQLGRSAALSMKDFDPCDEVLIEERLVGLLSRREHSEQELVRKMVQKGFDADTVRAVTQVLQARGWQSDQCFSESFVRQRVMQRRGPMRIRADLQQRGVDQELSASAIDQEGGNWHELAVETLARKYKAPAGRDPKLLAKRQRFLASRGFTLDQINYAIAHTESDEFEWM
;
A
#
# COMPACT_ATOMS: atom_id res chain seq x y z
N MET A 1 27.24 29.23 5.75
CA MET A 1 25.93 28.63 6.05
C MET A 1 25.86 27.28 5.35
N ALA A 2 26.30 26.23 6.06
CA ALA A 2 25.48 25.09 6.48
C ALA A 2 25.12 24.16 5.30
N LEU A 3 26.01 23.24 4.90
CA LEU A 3 26.13 21.86 5.42
C LEU A 3 24.76 21.20 5.65
N CYS A 4 24.33 20.39 4.70
CA CYS A 4 23.59 19.16 4.99
C CYS A 4 23.89 18.12 3.91
N GLN A 5 25.14 17.63 3.92
CA GLN A 5 25.39 16.23 3.64
C GLN A 5 24.65 15.44 4.72
N LEU A 6 23.83 14.45 4.35
CA LEU A 6 23.68 13.16 5.03
C LEU A 6 22.60 12.33 4.32
N GLY A 7 23.07 11.29 3.65
CA GLY A 7 22.25 10.30 2.96
C GLY A 7 23.11 9.33 2.14
N ARG A 8 24.35 9.07 2.59
CA ARG A 8 25.17 8.00 2.05
C ARG A 8 24.50 6.68 2.42
N SER A 9 23.67 6.15 1.53
CA SER A 9 23.47 4.71 1.49
C SER A 9 24.79 4.13 1.04
N ALA A 10 25.65 3.81 1.99
CA ALA A 10 26.87 3.08 1.75
C ALA A 10 26.51 1.82 0.96
N ALA A 11 26.88 1.80 -0.32
CA ALA A 11 27.07 0.57 -1.05
C ALA A 11 28.20 -0.15 -0.32
N LEU A 12 27.84 -0.99 0.64
CA LEU A 12 28.77 -1.94 1.23
C LEU A 12 29.31 -2.77 0.08
N SER A 13 30.63 -2.79 -0.03
CA SER A 13 31.37 -3.65 -0.95
C SER A 13 30.81 -5.07 -0.87
N MET A 14 30.24 -5.58 -1.96
CA MET A 14 29.61 -6.90 -2.09
C MET A 14 30.63 -8.05 -2.05
N LYS A 15 31.75 -7.89 -1.34
CA LYS A 15 32.78 -8.91 -1.19
C LYS A 15 33.01 -9.08 0.31
N ASP A 16 32.73 -10.29 0.79
CA ASP A 16 33.08 -10.82 2.12
C ASP A 16 32.02 -10.64 3.23
N PHE A 17 30.76 -11.03 3.01
CA PHE A 17 29.84 -11.31 4.13
C PHE A 17 29.14 -12.67 3.94
N ASP A 18 28.87 -13.36 5.04
CA ASP A 18 28.14 -14.63 5.06
C ASP A 18 26.63 -14.37 4.83
N PRO A 19 26.03 -14.92 3.75
CA PRO A 19 24.59 -14.80 3.49
C PRO A 19 23.69 -15.27 4.65
N CYS A 20 24.21 -16.12 5.54
CA CYS A 20 23.52 -16.66 6.70
C CYS A 20 23.91 -15.97 8.02
N ASP A 21 24.61 -14.82 8.00
CA ASP A 21 24.96 -14.07 9.22
C ASP A 21 23.70 -13.50 9.89
N GLU A 22 23.19 -14.21 10.91
CA GLU A 22 21.98 -13.84 11.65
C GLU A 22 22.08 -12.46 12.32
N VAL A 23 23.26 -12.10 12.84
CA VAL A 23 23.48 -10.84 13.55
C VAL A 23 23.38 -9.67 12.57
N LEU A 24 24.03 -9.80 11.41
CA LEU A 24 23.95 -8.80 10.35
C LEU A 24 22.53 -8.72 9.77
N ILE A 25 21.84 -9.85 9.61
CA ILE A 25 20.44 -9.88 9.17
C ILE A 25 19.57 -9.11 10.17
N GLU A 26 19.67 -9.40 11.47
CA GLU A 26 18.88 -8.74 12.51
C GLU A 26 19.11 -7.23 12.51
N GLU A 27 20.38 -6.77 12.48
CA GLU A 27 20.72 -5.34 12.41
C GLU A 27 20.04 -4.65 11.22
N ARG A 28 20.06 -5.29 10.05
CA ARG A 28 19.47 -4.75 8.81
C ARG A 28 17.94 -4.73 8.86
N LEU A 29 17.33 -5.76 9.41
CA LEU A 29 15.88 -5.86 9.57
C LEU A 29 15.37 -4.81 10.55
N VAL A 30 16.02 -4.65 11.71
CA VAL A 30 15.70 -3.59 12.69
C VAL A 30 15.86 -2.20 12.06
N GLY A 31 16.92 -2.00 11.26
CA GLY A 31 17.12 -0.76 10.51
C GLY A 31 16.02 -0.45 9.47
N LEU A 32 15.34 -1.46 8.94
CA LEU A 32 14.16 -1.30 8.08
C LEU A 32 12.90 -1.00 8.91
N LEU A 33 12.64 -1.83 9.92
CA LEU A 33 11.44 -1.77 10.78
C LEU A 33 11.36 -0.46 11.58
N SER A 34 12.50 0.10 11.99
CA SER A 34 12.55 1.40 12.69
C SER A 34 12.03 2.59 11.86
N ARG A 35 11.91 2.46 10.53
CA ARG A 35 11.45 3.55 9.66
C ARG A 35 9.96 3.48 9.36
N ARG A 36 9.43 2.26 9.24
CA ARG A 36 8.02 1.96 9.02
C ARG A 36 7.74 0.46 9.16
N GLU A 37 6.46 0.14 9.23
CA GLU A 37 5.97 -1.23 9.10
C GLU A 37 6.36 -1.85 7.75
N HIS A 38 6.70 -3.13 7.80
CA HIS A 38 7.01 -3.98 6.65
C HIS A 38 6.33 -5.34 6.82
N SER A 39 5.82 -5.92 5.74
CA SER A 39 5.41 -7.33 5.78
C SER A 39 6.63 -8.24 5.83
N GLU A 40 6.46 -9.46 6.34
CA GLU A 40 7.51 -10.48 6.32
C GLU A 40 8.05 -10.68 4.89
N GLN A 41 7.17 -10.82 3.91
CA GLN A 41 7.58 -11.03 2.52
C GLN A 41 8.34 -9.82 1.95
N GLU A 42 8.00 -8.59 2.35
CA GLU A 42 8.75 -7.40 1.94
C GLU A 42 10.17 -7.43 2.49
N LEU A 43 10.34 -7.81 3.77
CA LEU A 43 11.64 -7.94 4.42
C LEU A 43 12.49 -9.02 3.74
N VAL A 44 11.94 -10.24 3.61
CA VAL A 44 12.62 -11.37 2.95
C VAL A 44 13.07 -10.98 1.55
N ARG A 45 12.17 -10.40 0.74
CA ARG A 45 12.51 -9.97 -0.62
C ARG A 45 13.66 -8.96 -0.65
N LYS A 46 13.65 -7.97 0.24
CA LYS A 46 14.70 -6.94 0.29
C LYS A 46 16.05 -7.50 0.72
N MET A 47 16.06 -8.46 1.64
CA MET A 47 17.29 -9.08 2.13
C MET A 47 17.87 -10.05 1.09
N VAL A 48 17.03 -10.85 0.43
CA VAL A 48 17.46 -11.71 -0.69
C VAL A 48 18.05 -10.89 -1.84
N GLN A 49 17.43 -9.75 -2.18
CA GLN A 49 17.99 -8.83 -3.19
C GLN A 49 19.37 -8.24 -2.81
N LYS A 50 19.72 -8.27 -1.53
CA LYS A 50 21.04 -7.86 -1.01
C LYS A 50 22.02 -9.04 -0.86
N GLY A 51 21.60 -10.26 -1.18
CA GLY A 51 22.45 -11.45 -1.14
C GLY A 51 22.36 -12.30 0.12
N PHE A 52 21.39 -12.05 1.01
CA PHE A 52 21.17 -12.90 2.19
C PHE A 52 20.36 -14.15 1.84
N ASP A 53 20.57 -15.22 2.60
CA ASP A 53 19.82 -16.46 2.49
C ASP A 53 18.37 -16.28 2.96
N ALA A 54 17.42 -16.85 2.20
CA ALA A 54 16.00 -16.62 2.44
C ALA A 54 15.50 -17.29 3.72
N ASP A 55 15.98 -18.51 4.02
CA ASP A 55 15.52 -19.29 5.17
C ASP A 55 16.06 -18.70 6.47
N THR A 56 17.33 -18.28 6.46
CA THR A 56 17.93 -17.56 7.59
C THR A 56 17.21 -16.24 7.85
N VAL A 57 16.88 -15.45 6.81
CA VAL A 57 16.12 -14.20 6.98
C VAL A 57 14.74 -14.45 7.58
N ARG A 58 14.05 -15.51 7.16
CA ARG A 58 12.75 -15.88 7.74
C ARG A 58 12.88 -16.26 9.21
N ALA A 59 13.88 -17.06 9.57
CA ALA A 59 14.13 -17.46 10.95
C ALA A 59 14.37 -16.24 11.86
N VAL A 60 15.23 -15.30 11.44
CA VAL A 60 15.47 -14.05 12.18
C VAL A 60 14.21 -13.18 12.23
N THR A 61 13.43 -13.12 11.14
CA THR A 61 12.16 -12.37 11.13
C THR A 61 11.15 -12.95 12.11
N GLN A 62 11.07 -14.28 12.27
CA GLN A 62 10.22 -14.92 13.28
C GLN A 62 10.65 -14.57 14.72
N VAL A 63 11.96 -14.47 14.98
CA VAL A 63 12.47 -13.98 16.28
C VAL A 63 12.04 -12.53 16.52
N LEU A 64 12.10 -11.68 15.49
CA LEU A 64 11.65 -10.29 15.57
C LEU A 64 10.13 -10.17 15.76
N GLN A 65 9.34 -11.03 15.12
CA GLN A 65 7.89 -11.14 15.33
C GLN A 65 7.57 -11.51 16.79
N ALA A 66 8.26 -12.52 17.34
CA ALA A 66 8.07 -12.93 18.74
C ALA A 66 8.41 -11.81 19.74
N ARG A 67 9.33 -10.91 19.38
CA ARG A 67 9.69 -9.71 20.16
C ARG A 67 8.79 -8.50 19.87
N GLY A 68 7.80 -8.62 18.98
CA GLY A 68 6.87 -7.55 18.61
C GLY A 68 7.43 -6.47 17.68
N TRP A 69 8.58 -6.71 17.04
CA TRP A 69 9.19 -5.74 16.11
C TRP A 69 8.54 -5.75 14.73
N GLN A 70 7.94 -6.87 14.33
CA GLN A 70 7.26 -7.02 13.05
C GLN A 70 5.88 -7.62 13.26
N SER A 71 4.89 -7.09 12.55
CA SER A 71 3.52 -7.60 12.53
C SER A 71 2.90 -7.35 11.17
N ASP A 72 2.49 -8.42 10.48
CA ASP A 72 1.76 -8.31 9.21
C ASP A 72 0.41 -7.62 9.40
N GLN A 73 -0.19 -7.72 10.60
CA GLN A 73 -1.39 -6.99 10.96
C GLN A 73 -1.12 -5.47 10.99
N CYS A 74 -0.14 -5.01 11.78
CA CYS A 74 0.21 -3.59 11.86
C CYS A 74 0.61 -3.03 10.49
N PHE A 75 1.35 -3.83 9.71
CA PHE A 75 1.68 -3.52 8.33
C PHE A 75 0.42 -3.33 7.47
N SER A 76 -0.52 -4.27 7.52
CA SER A 76 -1.73 -4.23 6.70
C SER A 76 -2.59 -3.00 7.01
N GLU A 77 -2.82 -2.68 8.28
CA GLU A 77 -3.59 -1.52 8.73
C GLU A 77 -2.95 -0.20 8.24
N SER A 78 -1.64 -0.04 8.48
CA SER A 78 -0.87 1.13 8.04
C SER A 78 -0.88 1.28 6.51
N PHE A 79 -0.77 0.15 5.80
CA PHE A 79 -0.80 0.11 4.35
C PHE A 79 -2.16 0.49 3.78
N VAL A 80 -3.27 -0.03 4.34
CA VAL A 80 -4.63 0.34 3.94
C VAL A 80 -4.80 1.86 4.07
N ARG A 81 -4.50 2.43 5.24
CA ARG A 81 -4.59 3.88 5.49
C ARG A 81 -3.80 4.69 4.46
N GLN A 82 -2.56 4.28 4.17
CA GLN A 82 -1.74 4.93 3.16
C GLN A 82 -2.40 4.90 1.76
N ARG A 83 -3.03 3.79 1.39
CA ARG A 83 -3.67 3.63 0.08
C ARG A 83 -5.00 4.37 -0.03
N VAL A 84 -5.75 4.50 1.06
CA VAL A 84 -6.94 5.35 1.14
C VAL A 84 -6.56 6.82 0.89
N MET A 85 -5.50 7.32 1.53
CA MET A 85 -4.98 8.69 1.28
C MET A 85 -4.57 8.90 -0.19
N GLN A 86 -4.13 7.83 -0.86
CA GLN A 86 -3.80 7.81 -2.29
C GLN A 86 -5.02 7.63 -3.21
N ARG A 87 -6.24 7.58 -2.66
CA ARG A 87 -7.48 7.39 -3.41
C ARG A 87 -7.46 6.11 -4.24
N ARG A 88 -7.12 5.00 -3.57
CA ARG A 88 -7.21 3.64 -4.11
C ARG A 88 -8.42 2.96 -3.50
N GLY A 89 -9.15 2.23 -4.35
CA GLY A 89 -10.31 1.47 -3.94
C GLY A 89 -9.93 0.12 -3.31
N PRO A 90 -10.88 -0.52 -2.61
CA PRO A 90 -10.62 -1.67 -1.76
C PRO A 90 -10.11 -2.89 -2.54
N MET A 91 -10.54 -3.09 -3.80
CA MET A 91 -10.08 -4.21 -4.61
C MET A 91 -8.58 -4.10 -4.93
N ARG A 92 -8.10 -2.87 -5.20
CA ARG A 92 -6.68 -2.64 -5.49
C ARG A 92 -5.84 -2.80 -4.22
N ILE A 93 -6.35 -2.30 -3.10
CA ILE A 93 -5.69 -2.43 -1.80
C ILE A 93 -5.50 -3.90 -1.44
N ARG A 94 -6.56 -4.71 -1.56
CA ARG A 94 -6.51 -6.16 -1.32
C ARG A 94 -5.46 -6.84 -2.19
N ALA A 95 -5.47 -6.58 -3.49
CA ALA A 95 -4.49 -7.16 -4.41
C ALA A 95 -3.05 -6.75 -4.07
N ASP A 96 -2.84 -5.49 -3.69
CA ASP A 96 -1.53 -4.98 -3.30
C ASP A 96 -1.03 -5.60 -1.97
N LEU A 97 -1.92 -5.90 -1.02
CA LEU A 97 -1.62 -6.63 0.22
C LEU A 97 -1.24 -8.08 -0.05
N GLN A 98 -2.03 -8.79 -0.86
CA GLN A 98 -1.76 -10.18 -1.25
C GLN A 98 -0.44 -10.34 -2.01
N GLN A 99 -0.08 -9.37 -2.87
CA GLN A 99 1.23 -9.35 -3.54
C GLN A 99 2.41 -9.21 -2.55
N ARG A 100 2.13 -8.78 -1.31
CA ARG A 100 3.11 -8.59 -0.23
C ARG A 100 3.00 -9.67 0.85
N GLY A 101 2.25 -10.73 0.58
CA GLY A 101 2.24 -11.95 1.39
C GLY A 101 1.25 -11.91 2.54
N VAL A 102 0.46 -10.84 2.65
CA VAL A 102 -0.63 -10.76 3.62
C VAL A 102 -1.75 -11.67 3.13
N ASP A 103 -2.18 -12.59 3.98
CA ASP A 103 -3.21 -13.56 3.62
C ASP A 103 -4.57 -12.87 3.37
N GLN A 104 -5.50 -13.65 2.81
CA GLN A 104 -6.79 -13.13 2.39
C GLN A 104 -7.67 -12.65 3.56
N GLU A 105 -7.64 -13.35 4.69
CA GLU A 105 -8.46 -13.03 5.85
C GLU A 105 -7.95 -11.77 6.53
N LEU A 106 -6.64 -11.68 6.76
CA LEU A 106 -6.00 -10.49 7.32
C LEU A 106 -6.16 -9.28 6.40
N SER A 107 -6.02 -9.46 5.08
CA SER A 107 -6.26 -8.40 4.11
C SER A 107 -7.70 -7.89 4.15
N ALA A 108 -8.69 -8.80 4.28
CA ALA A 108 -10.09 -8.41 4.39
C ALA A 108 -10.34 -7.66 5.70
N SER A 109 -9.87 -8.21 6.83
CA SER A 109 -9.99 -7.60 8.15
C SER A 109 -9.41 -6.18 8.19
N ALA A 110 -8.21 -5.96 7.66
CA ALA A 110 -7.59 -4.64 7.65
C ALA A 110 -8.37 -3.60 6.80
N ILE A 111 -8.95 -4.04 5.68
CA ILE A 111 -9.79 -3.18 4.82
C ILE A 111 -11.10 -2.83 5.53
N ASP A 112 -11.70 -3.80 6.21
CA ASP A 112 -12.96 -3.60 6.93
C ASP A 112 -12.78 -2.72 8.17
N GLN A 113 -11.66 -2.89 8.89
CA GLN A 113 -11.31 -2.09 10.08
C GLN A 113 -11.06 -0.61 9.77
N GLU A 114 -10.50 -0.28 8.61
CA GLU A 114 -10.35 1.12 8.20
C GLU A 114 -11.71 1.82 8.13
N GLY A 115 -12.81 1.07 7.92
CA GLY A 115 -14.18 1.60 8.00
C GLY A 115 -14.47 2.72 6.99
N GLY A 116 -13.64 2.85 5.97
CA GLY A 116 -13.70 3.95 5.01
C GLY A 116 -14.99 3.94 4.21
N ASN A 117 -15.60 5.12 4.02
CA ASN A 117 -16.71 5.28 3.08
C ASN A 117 -16.16 5.22 1.64
N TRP A 118 -16.12 4.00 1.09
CA TRP A 118 -15.57 3.74 -0.23
C TRP A 118 -16.32 4.42 -1.37
N HIS A 119 -17.63 4.66 -1.18
CA HIS A 119 -18.48 5.39 -2.12
C HIS A 119 -18.05 6.86 -2.21
N GLU A 120 -17.90 7.53 -1.07
CA GLU A 120 -17.43 8.93 -1.02
C GLU A 120 -15.99 9.06 -1.53
N LEU A 121 -15.11 8.11 -1.18
CA LEU A 121 -13.75 8.10 -1.72
C LEU A 121 -13.76 7.99 -3.25
N ALA A 122 -14.69 7.24 -3.85
CA ALA A 122 -14.82 7.14 -5.30
C ALA A 122 -15.28 8.47 -5.93
N VAL A 123 -16.25 9.16 -5.31
CA VAL A 123 -16.71 10.51 -5.71
C VAL A 123 -15.54 11.49 -5.71
N GLU A 124 -14.83 11.61 -4.59
CA GLU A 124 -13.66 12.49 -4.46
C GLU A 124 -12.58 12.18 -5.50
N THR A 125 -12.33 10.88 -5.74
CA THR A 125 -11.34 10.42 -6.72
C THR A 125 -11.70 10.89 -8.12
N LEU A 126 -12.98 10.82 -8.47
CA LEU A 126 -13.48 11.23 -9.76
C LEU A 126 -13.45 12.76 -9.92
N ALA A 127 -13.99 13.50 -8.95
CA ALA A 127 -14.03 14.97 -8.92
C ALA A 127 -12.63 15.63 -8.88
N ARG A 128 -11.64 14.93 -8.31
CA ARG A 128 -10.25 15.40 -8.36
C ARG A 128 -9.68 15.38 -9.77
N LYS A 129 -10.03 14.38 -10.60
CA LYS A 129 -9.50 14.21 -11.95
C LYS A 129 -10.33 14.91 -13.02
N TYR A 130 -11.65 14.88 -12.91
CA TYR A 130 -12.58 15.46 -13.88
C TYR A 130 -13.31 16.62 -13.24
N LYS A 131 -13.08 17.83 -13.77
CA LYS A 131 -13.69 19.08 -13.26
C LYS A 131 -15.01 19.44 -13.91
N ALA A 132 -15.35 18.77 -15.00
CA ALA A 132 -16.61 18.93 -15.71
C ALA A 132 -17.39 17.61 -15.69
N PRO A 133 -18.73 17.65 -15.69
CA PRO A 133 -19.58 16.46 -15.77
C PRO A 133 -19.41 15.74 -17.11
N ALA A 134 -19.86 14.48 -17.18
CA ALA A 134 -19.91 13.75 -18.46
C ALA A 134 -21.08 14.18 -19.32
N GLY A 135 -22.13 14.73 -18.68
CA GLY A 135 -23.46 14.79 -19.25
C GLY A 135 -23.90 13.40 -19.72
N ARG A 136 -24.60 13.35 -20.85
CA ARG A 136 -25.11 12.10 -21.44
C ARG A 136 -24.16 11.45 -22.46
N ASP A 137 -22.88 11.89 -22.56
CA ASP A 137 -21.94 11.32 -23.53
C ASP A 137 -21.42 9.93 -23.08
N PRO A 138 -21.79 8.83 -23.80
CA PRO A 138 -21.39 7.48 -23.42
C PRO A 138 -19.87 7.26 -23.44
N LYS A 139 -19.13 7.97 -24.30
CA LYS A 139 -17.67 7.83 -24.39
C LYS A 139 -16.98 8.42 -23.17
N LEU A 140 -17.47 9.56 -22.69
CA LEU A 140 -16.96 10.22 -21.49
C LEU A 140 -17.31 9.44 -20.22
N LEU A 141 -18.52 8.87 -20.14
CA LEU A 141 -18.93 7.95 -19.07
C LEU A 141 -18.01 6.73 -18.97
N ALA A 142 -17.81 6.03 -20.10
CA ALA A 142 -16.95 4.85 -20.15
C ALA A 142 -15.49 5.17 -19.77
N LYS A 143 -15.01 6.40 -20.02
CA LYS A 143 -13.66 6.84 -19.60
C LYS A 143 -13.57 7.01 -18.08
N ARG A 144 -14.63 7.54 -17.44
CA ARG A 144 -14.72 7.71 -15.98
C ARG A 144 -14.81 6.36 -15.26
N GLN A 145 -15.66 5.46 -15.76
CA GLN A 145 -15.77 4.08 -15.25
C GLN A 145 -14.44 3.34 -15.28
N ARG A 146 -13.75 3.32 -16.44
CA ARG A 146 -12.44 2.68 -16.58
C ARG A 146 -11.39 3.29 -15.66
N PHE A 147 -11.43 4.59 -15.45
CA PHE A 147 -10.54 5.25 -14.51
C PHE A 147 -10.74 4.75 -13.09
N LEU A 148 -11.98 4.74 -12.56
CA LEU A 148 -12.25 4.26 -11.22
C LEU A 148 -12.00 2.74 -11.08
N ALA A 149 -12.33 1.94 -12.10
CA ALA A 149 -11.98 0.52 -12.14
C ALA A 149 -10.47 0.30 -12.03
N SER A 150 -9.64 1.09 -12.74
CA SER A 150 -8.18 1.03 -12.61
C SER A 150 -7.66 1.46 -11.23
N ARG A 151 -8.47 2.19 -10.46
CA ARG A 151 -8.17 2.54 -9.06
C ARG A 151 -8.62 1.47 -8.07
N GLY A 152 -9.38 0.46 -8.51
CA GLY A 152 -9.82 -0.67 -7.69
C GLY A 152 -11.13 -0.45 -6.94
N PHE A 153 -11.99 0.45 -7.43
CA PHE A 153 -13.36 0.57 -6.93
C PHE A 153 -14.25 -0.52 -7.51
N THR A 154 -15.23 -0.97 -6.73
CA THR A 154 -16.23 -1.95 -7.19
C THR A 154 -17.19 -1.31 -8.18
N LEU A 155 -17.91 -2.11 -8.97
CA LEU A 155 -18.92 -1.59 -9.90
C LEU A 155 -19.97 -0.74 -9.20
N ASP A 156 -20.40 -1.15 -8.01
CA ASP A 156 -21.36 -0.42 -7.18
C ASP A 156 -20.84 0.98 -6.79
N GLN A 157 -19.61 1.07 -6.26
CA GLN A 157 -18.96 2.34 -5.90
C GLN A 157 -18.75 3.24 -7.13
N ILE A 158 -18.44 2.64 -8.28
CA ILE A 158 -18.28 3.36 -9.55
C ILE A 158 -19.60 4.00 -9.99
N ASN A 159 -20.69 3.23 -9.95
CA ASN A 159 -22.01 3.71 -10.35
C ASN A 159 -22.49 4.82 -9.42
N TYR A 160 -22.28 4.67 -8.10
CA TYR A 160 -22.56 5.73 -7.13
C TYR A 160 -21.78 7.01 -7.45
N ALA A 161 -20.48 6.92 -7.70
CA ALA A 161 -19.65 8.08 -7.98
C ALA A 161 -20.05 8.82 -9.27
N ILE A 162 -20.46 8.08 -10.30
CA ILE A 162 -20.95 8.66 -11.55
C ILE A 162 -22.26 9.39 -11.30
N ALA A 163 -23.22 8.76 -10.63
CA ALA A 163 -24.50 9.39 -10.32
C ALA A 163 -24.34 10.70 -9.55
N HIS A 164 -23.48 10.74 -8.52
CA HIS A 164 -23.28 11.92 -7.66
C HIS A 164 -22.43 13.04 -8.28
N THR A 165 -21.69 12.76 -9.37
CA THR A 165 -20.89 13.78 -10.07
C THR A 165 -21.56 14.30 -11.34
N GLU A 166 -22.67 13.68 -11.75
CA GLU A 166 -23.43 14.02 -12.96
C GLU A 166 -24.84 14.52 -12.67
N SER A 167 -25.30 14.39 -11.43
CA SER A 167 -26.43 15.17 -10.95
C SER A 167 -26.10 16.66 -11.07
N ASP A 168 -26.64 17.29 -12.12
CA ASP A 168 -26.65 18.74 -12.37
C ASP A 168 -27.42 19.54 -11.29
N GLU A 169 -27.79 18.92 -10.16
CA GLU A 169 -28.51 19.52 -9.02
C GLU A 169 -27.57 19.85 -7.85
N PHE A 170 -26.59 20.72 -8.08
CA PHE A 170 -26.01 21.55 -7.02
C PHE A 170 -25.93 23.00 -7.50
N GLU A 171 -27.09 23.52 -7.92
CA GLU A 171 -27.39 24.95 -7.89
C GLU A 171 -28.04 25.24 -6.52
N TRP A 172 -27.41 26.13 -5.73
CA TRP A 172 -27.78 26.67 -4.40
C TRP A 172 -27.22 25.99 -3.13
N MET A 173 -26.02 26.42 -2.71
CA MET A 173 -25.79 27.25 -1.49
C MET A 173 -24.33 27.71 -1.40
#